data_AF-A0A662SKS6-F1
#
_entry.id   AF-A0A662SKS6-F1
#
_cell.length_a   1.000
_cell.length_b   1.000
_cell.length_c   1.000
_cell.angle_alpha   90.00
_cell.angle_beta   90.00
_cell.angle_gamma   90.00
#
_symmetry.space_group_name_H-M   'P 1'
#
loop_
_entity.id
_entity.type
_entity.pdbx_description
1 polymer ?
#
loop_
_entity_poly.entity_id
_entity_poly.type
_entity_poly.pdbx_seq_one_letter_code
_entity_poly.pdbx_strand_id
1 'polypeptide(L)'
;MPFYIAPGPRGRLRVVSLKRAVLLGAAAPAPGLVSLLLCLAAAPDFSWTTQALSDLGHSAESSVAVVFNVGIHASGLLLTVYSALTVAKRFRGTGAFLTMTGYFMQLVAVLNEAYGRAHTAVSVLFLLSAAAAVLAYAVEGRSRLAAAALAVGGASWVPYLSGLLRGPAIPEIVSIILTLAVYLQVLSKLGEEPPL
;
A
#
# COMPACT_ATOMS: atom_id res chain seq x y z
N MET A 1 -5.22 -55.36 -23.88
CA MET A 1 -6.06 -54.76 -22.81
C MET A 1 -5.42 -53.46 -22.36
N PRO A 2 -5.97 -52.29 -22.71
CA PRO A 2 -5.49 -51.02 -22.17
C PRO A 2 -6.20 -50.72 -20.84
N PHE A 3 -5.40 -50.34 -19.84
CA PHE A 3 -5.87 -49.88 -18.54
C PHE A 3 -6.69 -48.58 -18.70
N TYR A 4 -7.94 -48.63 -18.26
CA TYR A 4 -8.82 -47.47 -18.12
C TYR A 4 -8.50 -46.78 -16.79
N ILE A 5 -7.81 -45.63 -16.82
CA ILE A 5 -7.68 -44.76 -15.65
C ILE A 5 -8.88 -43.81 -15.67
N ALA A 6 -9.85 -44.06 -14.78
CA ALA A 6 -10.97 -43.15 -14.57
C ALA A 6 -10.45 -41.79 -14.03
N PRO A 7 -10.85 -40.65 -14.60
CA PRO A 7 -10.54 -39.36 -14.01
C PRO A 7 -11.37 -39.19 -12.72
N GLY A 8 -10.68 -39.23 -11.57
CA GLY A 8 -11.24 -38.83 -10.29
C GLY A 8 -11.67 -37.35 -10.29
N PRO A 9 -12.58 -36.95 -9.38
CA PRO A 9 -13.14 -35.61 -9.36
C PRO A 9 -12.03 -34.62 -9.06
N ARG A 10 -11.57 -33.89 -10.09
CA ARG A 10 -10.61 -32.80 -9.94
C ARG A 10 -11.16 -31.84 -8.91
N GLY A 11 -10.46 -31.72 -7.80
CA GLY A 11 -10.65 -30.68 -6.80
C GLY A 11 -10.64 -29.33 -7.49
N ARG A 12 -11.84 -28.77 -7.75
CA ARG A 12 -11.97 -27.37 -8.10
C ARG A 12 -11.67 -26.59 -6.83
N LEU A 13 -10.42 -26.17 -6.67
CA LEU A 13 -10.18 -24.89 -6.01
C LEU A 13 -11.12 -23.91 -6.70
N ARG A 14 -12.15 -23.44 -5.99
CA ARG A 14 -13.08 -22.46 -6.53
C ARG A 14 -12.23 -21.24 -6.89
N VAL A 15 -11.98 -21.06 -8.18
CA VAL A 15 -11.40 -19.83 -8.71
C VAL A 15 -12.31 -18.72 -8.18
N VAL A 16 -11.81 -17.95 -7.22
CA VAL A 16 -12.49 -16.75 -6.74
C VAL A 16 -12.77 -15.95 -8.00
N SER A 17 -14.05 -15.68 -8.30
CA SER A 17 -14.39 -14.95 -9.50
C SER A 17 -13.65 -13.61 -9.50
N LEU A 18 -13.17 -13.15 -10.65
CA LEU A 18 -12.42 -11.90 -10.79
C LEU A 18 -13.09 -10.74 -10.05
N LYS A 19 -14.44 -10.69 -10.07
CA LYS A 19 -15.25 -9.73 -9.31
C LYS A 19 -15.04 -9.78 -7.79
N ARG A 20 -14.99 -10.98 -7.20
CA ARG A 20 -14.71 -11.17 -5.76
C ARG A 20 -13.26 -10.84 -5.42
N ALA A 21 -12.31 -11.14 -6.31
CA ALA A 21 -10.92 -10.75 -6.15
C ALA A 21 -10.75 -9.22 -6.19
N VAL A 22 -11.43 -8.55 -7.13
CA VAL A 22 -11.44 -7.07 -7.25
C VAL A 22 -12.12 -6.42 -6.04
N LEU A 23 -13.22 -6.97 -5.51
CA LEU A 23 -13.85 -6.49 -4.27
C LEU A 23 -12.93 -6.61 -3.05
N LEU A 24 -12.20 -7.71 -2.93
CA LEU A 24 -11.19 -7.89 -1.87
C LEU A 24 -10.02 -6.90 -2.03
N GLY A 25 -9.61 -6.60 -3.27
CA GLY A 25 -8.58 -5.61 -3.56
C GLY A 25 -9.02 -4.17 -3.27
N ALA A 26 -10.26 -3.81 -3.58
CA ALA A 26 -10.81 -2.50 -3.25
C ALA A 26 -10.81 -2.22 -1.74
N ALA A 27 -10.96 -3.27 -0.92
CA ALA A 27 -10.92 -3.17 0.53
C ALA A 27 -9.49 -3.10 1.11
N ALA A 28 -8.44 -3.39 0.32
CA ALA A 28 -7.08 -3.55 0.86
C ALA A 28 -6.55 -2.31 1.62
N PRO A 29 -6.71 -1.07 1.14
CA PRO A 29 -6.25 0.12 1.87
C PRO A 29 -7.11 0.47 3.09
N ALA A 30 -8.34 -0.06 3.18
CA ALA A 30 -9.35 0.43 4.11
C ALA A 30 -8.96 0.29 5.60
N PRO A 31 -8.41 -0.85 6.07
CA PRO A 31 -7.99 -0.97 7.47
C PRO A 31 -6.97 0.10 7.88
N GLY A 32 -6.00 0.37 6.99
CA GLY A 32 -4.95 1.36 7.21
C GLY A 32 -5.53 2.77 7.26
N LEU A 33 -6.32 3.14 6.26
CA LEU A 33 -6.95 4.47 6.18
C LEU A 33 -7.89 4.75 7.35
N VAL A 34 -8.73 3.78 7.72
CA VAL A 34 -9.65 3.91 8.86
C VAL A 34 -8.86 4.06 10.16
N SER A 35 -7.84 3.22 10.38
CA SER A 35 -7.01 3.33 11.58
C SER A 35 -6.28 4.67 11.67
N LEU A 36 -5.72 5.17 10.56
CA LEU A 36 -5.05 6.46 10.49
C LEU A 36 -5.99 7.60 10.88
N LEU A 37 -7.20 7.63 10.31
CA LEU A 37 -8.20 8.66 10.62
C LEU A 37 -8.64 8.60 12.09
N LEU A 38 -8.87 7.40 12.63
CA LEU A 38 -9.21 7.23 14.05
C LEU A 38 -8.07 7.70 14.96
N CYS A 39 -6.83 7.38 14.63
CA CYS A 39 -5.66 7.77 15.42
C CYS A 39 -5.44 9.29 15.38
N LEU A 40 -5.54 9.92 14.20
CA LEU A 40 -5.46 11.38 14.06
C LEU A 40 -6.59 12.09 14.84
N ALA A 41 -7.79 11.53 14.86
CA ALA A 41 -8.90 12.08 15.64
C ALA A 41 -8.70 11.92 17.16
N ALA A 42 -7.97 10.89 17.59
CA ALA A 42 -7.71 10.58 18.99
C ALA A 42 -6.37 11.13 19.52
N ALA A 43 -5.53 11.73 18.66
CA ALA A 43 -4.22 12.28 19.01
C ALA A 43 -4.21 13.82 18.79
N PRO A 44 -4.80 14.62 19.70
CA PRO A 44 -4.91 16.07 19.53
C PRO A 44 -3.55 16.79 19.53
N ASP A 45 -2.53 16.18 20.13
CA ASP A 45 -1.16 16.71 20.19
C ASP A 45 -0.32 16.37 18.94
N PHE A 46 -0.93 15.71 17.94
CA PHE A 46 -0.26 15.41 16.68
C PHE A 46 0.09 16.70 15.91
N SER A 47 1.35 16.82 15.49
CA SER A 47 1.88 17.98 14.80
C SER A 47 2.33 17.62 13.39
N TRP A 48 1.62 18.15 12.40
CA TRP A 48 1.90 17.95 10.97
C TRP A 48 3.29 18.41 10.51
N THR A 49 3.94 19.31 11.24
CA THR A 49 5.20 19.93 10.83
C THR A 49 6.41 19.34 11.55
N THR A 50 6.19 18.59 12.65
CA THR A 50 7.28 18.05 13.49
C THR A 50 7.25 16.54 13.65
N GLN A 51 6.12 15.89 13.36
CA GLN A 51 5.96 14.44 13.48
C GLN A 51 5.89 13.77 12.10
N ALA A 52 6.17 12.47 12.07
CA ALA A 52 5.79 11.55 11.02
C ALA A 52 4.40 10.96 11.31
N LEU A 53 3.67 10.48 10.30
CA LEU A 53 2.45 9.70 10.55
C LEU A 53 2.75 8.41 11.33
N SER A 54 3.96 7.84 11.16
CA SER A 54 4.41 6.65 11.88
C SER A 54 4.56 6.86 13.39
N ASP A 55 4.70 8.10 13.87
CA ASP A 55 4.77 8.42 15.30
C ASP A 55 3.47 8.00 16.02
N LEU A 56 2.34 7.99 15.32
CA LEU A 56 1.07 7.44 15.84
C LEU A 56 1.20 5.96 16.22
N GLY A 57 2.14 5.23 15.60
CA GLY A 57 2.46 3.83 15.85
C GLY A 57 3.51 3.59 16.93
N HIS A 58 4.09 4.62 17.55
CA HIS A 58 5.15 4.47 18.55
C HIS A 58 4.60 3.79 19.83
N SER A 59 4.97 2.52 20.07
CA SER A 59 4.38 1.71 21.14
C SER A 59 4.65 2.19 22.58
N ALA A 60 5.67 3.02 22.81
CA ALA A 60 5.99 3.55 24.13
C ALA A 60 5.40 4.96 24.36
N GLU A 61 5.18 5.73 23.31
CA GLU A 61 4.87 7.17 23.39
C GLU A 61 3.47 7.52 22.88
N SER A 62 2.85 6.63 22.09
CA SER A 62 1.51 6.84 21.52
C SER A 62 0.47 5.90 22.14
N SER A 63 -0.58 6.48 22.73
CA SER A 63 -1.72 5.73 23.27
C SER A 63 -2.58 5.06 22.19
N VAL A 64 -2.43 5.47 20.92
CA VAL A 64 -3.17 4.94 19.76
C VAL A 64 -2.35 3.94 18.94
N ALA A 65 -1.12 3.63 19.37
CA ALA A 65 -0.16 2.81 18.63
C ALA A 65 -0.70 1.45 18.20
N VAL A 66 -1.45 0.76 19.08
CA VAL A 66 -2.01 -0.56 18.76
C VAL A 66 -3.01 -0.45 17.60
N VAL A 67 -3.90 0.55 17.63
CA VAL A 67 -4.91 0.75 16.57
C VAL A 67 -4.24 1.09 15.25
N PHE A 68 -3.27 2.01 15.28
CA PHE A 68 -2.49 2.39 14.11
C PHE A 68 -1.78 1.18 13.49
N ASN A 69 -0.93 0.50 14.27
CA ASN A 69 -0.11 -0.61 13.80
C ASN A 69 -0.94 -1.79 13.30
N VAL A 70 -2.04 -2.15 13.99
CA VAL A 70 -2.93 -3.22 13.51
C VAL A 70 -3.57 -2.85 12.18
N GLY A 71 -4.04 -1.62 12.02
CA GLY A 71 -4.67 -1.17 10.78
C GLY A 71 -3.69 -1.15 9.60
N ILE A 72 -2.50 -0.59 9.77
CA ILE A 72 -1.49 -0.57 8.70
C ILE A 72 -0.97 -1.97 8.38
N HIS A 73 -0.82 -2.85 9.38
CA HIS A 73 -0.42 -4.24 9.16
C HIS A 73 -1.49 -5.01 8.36
N ALA A 74 -2.77 -4.90 8.74
CA ALA A 74 -3.87 -5.54 8.03
C ALA A 74 -3.98 -5.04 6.58
N SER A 75 -3.82 -3.73 6.37
CA SER A 75 -3.77 -3.11 5.04
C SER A 75 -2.62 -3.66 4.20
N GLY A 76 -1.42 -3.72 4.78
CA GLY A 76 -0.24 -4.26 4.11
C GLY A 76 -0.38 -5.73 3.72
N LEU A 77 -0.98 -6.56 4.59
CA LEU A 77 -1.26 -7.97 4.30
C LEU A 77 -2.22 -8.11 3.11
N LEU A 78 -3.35 -7.40 3.14
CA LEU A 78 -4.34 -7.43 2.05
C LEU A 78 -3.73 -6.94 0.73
N LEU A 79 -2.97 -5.84 0.77
CA LEU A 79 -2.31 -5.29 -0.40
C LEU A 79 -1.28 -6.27 -0.98
N THR A 80 -0.50 -6.93 -0.14
CA THR A 80 0.49 -7.94 -0.53
C THR A 80 -0.16 -9.08 -1.31
N VAL A 81 -1.19 -9.70 -0.71
CA VAL A 81 -1.90 -10.85 -1.28
C VAL A 81 -2.64 -10.46 -2.56
N TYR A 82 -3.38 -9.35 -2.52
CA TYR A 82 -4.14 -8.89 -3.68
C TYR A 82 -3.23 -8.57 -4.88
N SER A 83 -2.13 -7.87 -4.63
CA SER A 83 -1.21 -7.45 -5.69
C SER A 83 -0.50 -8.63 -6.34
N ALA A 84 -0.06 -9.60 -5.53
CA ALA A 84 0.61 -10.80 -6.01
C ALA A 84 -0.32 -11.69 -6.84
N LEU A 85 -1.57 -11.85 -6.40
CA LEU A 85 -2.51 -12.79 -7.02
C LEU A 85 -3.34 -12.19 -8.15
N THR A 86 -3.50 -10.87 -8.20
CA THR A 86 -4.40 -10.18 -9.13
C THR A 86 -3.68 -9.14 -9.98
N VAL A 87 -3.08 -8.11 -9.37
CA VAL A 87 -2.49 -6.99 -10.12
C VAL A 87 -1.35 -7.49 -11.02
N ALA A 88 -0.47 -8.34 -10.47
CA ALA A 88 0.70 -8.88 -11.17
C ALA A 88 0.35 -9.70 -12.43
N LYS A 89 -0.90 -10.17 -12.59
CA LYS A 89 -1.34 -10.90 -13.79
C LYS A 89 -1.51 -9.99 -15.00
N ARG A 90 -1.80 -8.71 -14.79
CA ARG A 90 -2.01 -7.72 -15.87
C ARG A 90 -0.89 -6.69 -15.93
N PHE A 91 -0.49 -6.17 -14.78
CA PHE A 91 0.54 -5.15 -14.63
C PHE A 91 1.64 -5.75 -13.77
N ARG A 92 2.60 -6.42 -14.41
CA ARG A 92 3.57 -7.29 -13.74
C ARG A 92 4.48 -6.50 -12.81
N GLY A 93 5.02 -5.39 -13.29
CA GLY A 93 5.89 -4.49 -12.51
C GLY A 93 5.11 -3.82 -11.39
N THR A 94 3.94 -3.26 -11.70
CA THR A 94 3.05 -2.63 -10.72
C THR A 94 2.69 -3.60 -9.61
N GLY A 95 2.26 -4.82 -9.96
CA GLY A 95 1.90 -5.86 -9.00
C GLY A 95 3.07 -6.29 -8.11
N ALA A 96 4.26 -6.48 -8.70
CA ALA A 96 5.46 -6.85 -7.94
C ALA A 96 5.84 -5.76 -6.92
N PHE A 97 5.89 -4.50 -7.33
CA PHE A 97 6.23 -3.39 -6.42
C PHE A 97 5.13 -3.11 -5.39
N LEU A 98 3.84 -3.26 -5.72
CA LEU A 98 2.76 -3.18 -4.73
C LEU A 98 2.81 -4.34 -3.73
N THR A 99 3.23 -5.54 -4.15
CA THR A 99 3.48 -6.65 -3.22
C THR A 99 4.62 -6.31 -2.26
N MET A 100 5.72 -5.75 -2.75
CA MET A 100 6.80 -5.25 -1.89
C MET A 100 6.32 -4.14 -0.96
N THR A 101 5.49 -3.22 -1.47
CA THR A 101 4.89 -2.13 -0.69
C THR A 101 4.07 -2.67 0.47
N GLY A 102 3.17 -3.63 0.21
CA GLY A 102 2.37 -4.26 1.26
C GLY A 102 3.21 -5.02 2.29
N TYR A 103 4.31 -5.64 1.86
CA TYR A 103 5.23 -6.33 2.76
C TYR A 103 5.98 -5.34 3.66
N PHE A 104 6.59 -4.29 3.10
CA PHE A 104 7.28 -3.27 3.91
C PHE A 104 6.30 -2.50 4.80
N MET A 105 5.06 -2.26 4.37
CA MET A 105 4.02 -1.67 5.22
C MET A 105 3.73 -2.52 6.47
N GLN A 106 3.74 -3.85 6.36
CA GLN A 106 3.64 -4.74 7.53
C GLN A 106 4.88 -4.62 8.42
N LEU A 107 6.07 -4.52 7.84
CA LEU A 107 7.30 -4.34 8.62
C LEU A 107 7.33 -2.99 9.35
N VAL A 108 6.84 -1.91 8.73
CA VAL A 108 6.67 -0.59 9.38
C VAL A 108 5.78 -0.70 10.63
N ALA A 109 4.73 -1.53 10.56
CA ALA A 109 3.82 -1.76 11.69
C ALA A 109 4.46 -2.54 12.85
N VAL A 110 5.28 -3.54 12.53
CA VAL A 110 5.93 -4.41 13.54
C VAL A 110 7.17 -3.73 14.12
N LEU A 111 8.01 -3.16 13.25
CA LEU A 111 9.19 -2.38 13.60
C LEU A 111 8.80 -0.91 13.68
N ASN A 112 7.93 -0.57 14.62
CA ASN A 112 7.43 0.81 14.81
C ASN A 112 8.55 1.79 15.23
N GLU A 113 8.21 3.07 15.42
CA GLU A 113 9.17 4.14 15.71
C GLU A 113 10.13 3.85 16.89
N ALA A 114 9.71 3.05 17.88
CA ALA A 114 10.56 2.64 19.01
C ALA A 114 11.82 1.87 18.59
N TYR A 115 11.83 1.30 17.38
CA TYR A 115 12.96 0.55 16.82
C TYR A 115 13.98 1.45 16.09
N GLY A 116 13.77 2.77 16.07
CA GLY A 116 14.71 3.77 15.56
C GLY A 116 15.19 3.47 14.14
N ARG A 117 16.49 3.20 13.97
CA ARG A 117 17.10 2.99 12.65
C ARG A 117 16.47 1.86 11.84
N ALA A 118 15.97 0.81 12.50
CA ALA A 118 15.30 -0.29 11.81
C ALA A 118 13.95 0.18 11.23
N HIS A 119 13.19 0.98 11.98
CA HIS A 119 11.97 1.63 11.51
C HIS A 119 12.27 2.51 10.30
N THR A 120 13.24 3.42 10.42
CA THR A 120 13.63 4.31 9.32
C THR A 120 13.96 3.54 8.05
N ALA A 121 14.71 2.44 8.14
CA ALA A 121 15.08 1.65 6.98
C ALA A 121 13.87 1.02 6.29
N VAL A 122 12.94 0.41 7.05
CA VAL A 122 11.75 -0.21 6.45
C VAL A 122 10.74 0.82 5.93
N SER A 123 10.64 1.99 6.56
CA SER A 123 9.81 3.11 6.10
C SER A 123 10.31 3.70 4.77
N VAL A 124 11.64 3.84 4.61
CA VAL A 124 12.25 4.24 3.33
C VAL A 124 11.98 3.20 2.25
N LEU A 125 12.15 1.91 2.54
CA LEU A 125 11.87 0.83 1.58
C LEU A 125 10.39 0.78 1.19
N PHE A 126 9.48 0.98 2.15
CA PHE A 126 8.05 1.13 1.91
C PHE A 126 7.77 2.26 0.92
N LEU A 127 8.25 3.48 1.18
CA LEU A 127 8.04 4.64 0.32
C LEU A 127 8.64 4.45 -1.09
N LEU A 128 9.87 3.93 -1.18
CA LEU A 128 10.52 3.68 -2.48
C LEU A 128 9.78 2.61 -3.29
N SER A 129 9.30 1.54 -2.65
CA SER A 129 8.51 0.51 -3.32
C SER A 129 7.15 1.05 -3.79
N ALA A 130 6.51 1.93 -3.02
CA ALA A 130 5.26 2.59 -3.42
C ALA A 130 5.47 3.52 -4.62
N ALA A 131 6.53 4.34 -4.59
CA ALA A 131 6.92 5.19 -5.72
C ALA A 131 7.25 4.35 -6.97
N ALA A 132 7.96 3.24 -6.81
CA ALA A 132 8.26 2.30 -7.89
C ALA A 132 6.99 1.65 -8.46
N ALA A 133 6.00 1.33 -7.62
CA ALA A 133 4.71 0.82 -8.07
C ALA A 133 3.94 1.87 -8.90
N VAL A 134 3.90 3.12 -8.45
CA VAL A 134 3.27 4.22 -9.19
C VAL A 134 3.98 4.47 -10.52
N LEU A 135 5.32 4.46 -10.54
CA LEU A 135 6.12 4.59 -11.75
C LEU A 135 5.87 3.43 -12.72
N ALA A 136 5.89 2.19 -12.23
CA ALA A 136 5.60 1.00 -13.04
C ALA A 136 4.22 1.11 -13.67
N TYR A 137 3.22 1.57 -12.93
CA TYR A 137 1.87 1.74 -13.48
C TYR A 137 1.76 2.91 -14.46
N ALA A 138 2.51 4.00 -14.26
CA ALA A 138 2.59 5.08 -15.24
C ALA A 138 3.05 4.56 -16.61
N VAL A 139 3.99 3.61 -16.62
CA VAL A 139 4.50 2.96 -17.83
C VAL A 139 3.53 1.89 -18.36
N GLU A 140 3.21 0.88 -17.55
CA GLU A 140 2.40 -0.28 -17.95
C GLU A 140 0.96 0.11 -18.28
N GLY A 141 0.38 1.01 -17.49
CA GLY A 141 -0.98 1.54 -17.68
C GLY A 141 -1.05 2.77 -18.58
N ARG A 142 0.10 3.29 -19.06
CA ARG A 142 0.21 4.56 -19.81
C ARG A 142 -0.54 5.71 -19.11
N SER A 143 -0.46 5.75 -17.79
CA SER A 143 -1.28 6.63 -16.97
C SER A 143 -0.62 7.99 -16.73
N ARG A 144 -1.23 9.04 -17.28
CA ARG A 144 -0.89 10.44 -16.97
C ARG A 144 -1.16 10.80 -15.51
N LEU A 145 -2.18 10.19 -14.91
CA LEU A 145 -2.49 10.37 -13.49
C LEU A 145 -1.35 9.85 -12.62
N ALA A 146 -0.84 8.65 -12.91
CA ALA A 146 0.28 8.08 -12.16
C ALA A 146 1.58 8.88 -12.36
N ALA A 147 1.86 9.36 -13.57
CA ALA A 147 2.99 10.26 -13.81
C ALA A 147 2.87 11.58 -13.03
N ALA A 148 1.69 12.21 -13.03
CA ALA A 148 1.44 13.43 -12.27
C ALA A 148 1.50 13.18 -10.75
N ALA A 149 0.94 12.07 -10.27
CA ALA A 149 1.00 11.66 -8.87
C ALA A 149 2.45 11.47 -8.40
N LEU A 150 3.31 10.87 -9.22
CA LEU A 150 4.73 10.71 -8.89
C LEU A 150 5.45 12.05 -8.83
N ALA A 151 5.18 12.95 -9.78
CA ALA A 151 5.80 14.28 -9.81
C ALA A 151 5.37 15.14 -8.62
N VAL A 152 4.06 15.23 -8.36
CA VAL A 152 3.51 16.01 -7.24
C VAL A 152 3.88 15.38 -5.89
N GLY A 153 3.81 14.05 -5.79
CA GLY A 153 4.25 13.31 -4.61
C GLY A 153 5.71 13.58 -4.30
N GLY A 154 6.61 13.42 -5.29
CA GLY A 154 8.03 13.73 -5.14
C GLY A 154 8.29 15.20 -4.75
N ALA A 155 7.59 16.15 -5.39
CA ALA A 155 7.72 17.56 -5.05
C ALA A 155 7.27 17.89 -3.62
N SER A 156 6.29 17.16 -3.07
CA SER A 156 5.81 17.37 -1.70
C SER A 156 6.87 17.06 -0.62
N TRP A 157 7.90 16.28 -0.95
CA TRP A 157 9.01 15.99 -0.04
C TRP A 157 10.01 17.13 0.08
N VAL A 158 10.03 18.10 -0.85
CA VAL A 158 11.02 19.19 -0.86
C VAL A 158 11.06 20.00 0.45
N PRO A 159 9.92 20.42 1.05
CA PRO A 159 9.94 21.14 2.33
C PRO A 159 10.56 20.35 3.49
N TYR A 160 10.35 19.03 3.53
CA TYR A 160 10.98 18.19 4.56
C TYR A 160 12.47 18.01 4.29
N LEU A 161 12.84 17.70 3.05
CA LEU A 161 14.23 17.47 2.65
C LEU A 161 15.10 18.75 2.74
N SER A 162 14.50 19.94 2.62
CA SER A 162 15.18 21.21 2.80
C SER A 162 15.30 21.64 4.26
N GLY A 163 14.71 20.90 5.19
CA GLY A 163 14.66 21.22 6.63
C GLY A 163 13.62 22.28 7.01
N LEU A 164 12.76 22.71 6.08
CA LEU A 164 11.65 23.63 6.38
C LEU A 164 10.60 22.96 7.28
N LEU A 165 10.33 21.67 7.06
CA LEU A 165 9.55 20.83 7.96
C LEU A 165 10.48 19.93 8.77
N ARG A 166 10.20 19.79 10.07
CA ARG A 166 10.97 18.90 10.96
C ARG A 166 10.51 17.45 10.87
N GLY A 167 9.24 17.23 10.54
CA GLY A 167 8.63 15.91 10.36
C GLY A 167 8.06 15.70 8.95
N PRO A 168 7.97 14.44 8.47
CA PRO A 168 7.52 14.10 7.14
C PRO A 168 5.99 13.92 6.99
N ALA A 169 5.17 14.20 8.00
CA ALA A 169 3.73 13.89 7.94
C ALA A 169 2.98 14.49 6.74
N ILE A 170 3.33 15.73 6.32
CA ILE A 170 2.73 16.38 5.15
C ILE A 170 3.08 15.62 3.84
N PRO A 171 4.34 15.40 3.47
CA PRO A 171 4.65 14.60 2.29
C PRO A 171 4.12 13.16 2.37
N GLU A 172 4.03 12.56 3.55
CA GLU A 172 3.46 11.23 3.74
C GLU A 172 1.96 11.20 3.42
N ILE A 173 1.15 12.11 3.96
CA ILE A 173 -0.30 12.14 3.66
C ILE A 173 -0.56 12.45 2.19
N VAL A 174 0.24 13.33 1.58
CA VAL A 174 0.18 13.60 0.13
C VAL A 174 0.48 12.33 -0.66
N SER A 175 1.53 11.59 -0.29
CA SER A 175 1.91 10.33 -0.92
C SER A 175 0.81 9.27 -0.79
N ILE A 176 0.14 9.17 0.36
CA ILE A 176 -1.00 8.27 0.60
C ILE A 176 -2.16 8.61 -0.34
N ILE A 177 -2.58 9.89 -0.39
CA ILE A 177 -3.72 10.33 -1.22
C ILE A 177 -3.45 10.05 -2.71
N LEU A 178 -2.27 10.42 -3.19
CA LEU A 178 -1.90 10.26 -4.59
C LEU A 178 -1.74 8.78 -4.97
N THR A 179 -1.11 7.98 -4.10
CA THR A 179 -0.97 6.53 -4.32
C THR A 179 -2.33 5.85 -4.29
N LEU A 180 -3.25 6.27 -3.41
CA LEU A 180 -4.63 5.77 -3.37
C LEU A 180 -5.37 6.09 -4.68
N ALA A 181 -5.26 7.31 -5.20
CA ALA A 181 -5.87 7.69 -6.47
C ALA A 181 -5.36 6.82 -7.64
N VAL A 182 -4.05 6.57 -7.68
CA VAL A 182 -3.44 5.67 -8.66
C VAL A 182 -3.90 4.23 -8.47
N TYR A 183 -3.96 3.74 -7.23
CA TYR A 183 -4.44 2.40 -6.90
C TYR A 183 -5.89 2.19 -7.36
N LEU A 184 -6.78 3.16 -7.14
CA LEU A 184 -8.16 3.11 -7.62
C LEU A 184 -8.23 3.05 -9.16
N GLN A 185 -7.32 3.73 -9.86
CA GLN A 185 -7.21 3.62 -11.31
C GLN A 185 -6.69 2.24 -11.76
N VAL A 186 -5.75 1.63 -11.03
CA VAL A 186 -5.32 0.24 -11.28
C VAL A 186 -6.53 -0.70 -11.17
N LEU A 187 -7.33 -0.55 -10.11
CA LEU A 187 -8.55 -1.35 -9.92
C LEU A 187 -9.56 -1.17 -11.05
N SER A 188 -9.80 0.08 -11.48
CA SER A 188 -10.73 0.35 -12.59
C SER A 188 -10.25 -0.34 -13.87
N LYS A 189 -8.95 -0.25 -14.17
CA LYS A 189 -8.37 -0.91 -15.34
C LYS A 189 -8.38 -2.42 -15.26
N LEU A 190 -8.23 -3.02 -14.08
CA LEU A 190 -8.34 -4.47 -13.90
C LEU A 190 -9.76 -4.99 -14.22
N GLY A 191 -10.79 -4.15 -14.06
CA GLY A 191 -12.19 -4.49 -14.38
C GLY A 191 -12.55 -4.37 -15.87
N GLU A 192 -11.75 -3.68 -16.67
CA GLU A 192 -11.93 -3.58 -18.13
C GLU A 192 -11.41 -4.85 -18.82
N GLU A 193 -12.06 -5.35 -19.87
CA GLU A 193 -11.44 -6.40 -20.71
C GLU A 193 -10.18 -5.86 -21.41
N PRO A 194 -9.12 -6.68 -21.57
CA PRO A 194 -7.96 -6.25 -22.34
C PRO A 194 -8.39 -5.97 -23.79
N PRO A 195 -7.87 -4.92 -24.45
CA PRO A 195 -8.10 -4.72 -25.86
C PRO A 195 -7.60 -5.94 -26.65
N LEU A 196 -8.41 -6.40 -27.60
CA LEU A 196 -8.12 -7.51 -28.52
C LEU A 196 -6.85 -7.26 -29.33
#